data_AF-V4ALF5-F1
#
_entry.id   AF-V4ALF5-F1
#
_cell.length_a   1.000
_cell.length_b   1.000
_cell.length_c   1.000
_cell.angle_alpha   90.00
_cell.angle_beta   90.00
_cell.angle_gamma   90.00
#
_symmetry.space_group_name_H-M   'P 1'
#
loop_
_entity.id
_entity.type
_entity.pdbx_description
1 polymer ?
#
loop_
_entity_poly.entity_id
_entity_poly.type
_entity_poly.pdbx_seq_one_letter_code
_entity_poly.pdbx_strand_id
1 'polypeptide(L)'
;MEFYNLRGLTSYYEIVFTIKGRREGDNQSVYVGAHRTLDDSRLDWINGGTVDESFWQPGEPNNESGDENCVEVQSTGPFNDKSCFTLSGYICQILTKLPQAQERVIVLA
;
A
#
# COMPACT_ATOMS: atom_id res chain seq x y z
N MET A 1 -2.16 0.49 -21.25
CA MET A 1 -3.37 0.52 -20.42
C MET A 1 -3.09 1.53 -19.32
N GLU A 2 -3.74 2.68 -19.40
CA GLU A 2 -3.65 3.75 -18.39
C GLU A 2 -4.71 3.49 -17.32
N PHE A 3 -4.36 3.68 -16.06
CA PHE A 3 -5.32 3.79 -14.97
C PHE A 3 -5.03 5.09 -14.22
N TYR A 4 -5.91 6.06 -14.41
CA TYR A 4 -6.00 7.26 -13.58
C TYR A 4 -7.18 7.07 -12.63
N ASN A 5 -6.92 7.07 -11.33
CA ASN A 5 -7.91 7.51 -10.36
C ASN A 5 -7.20 8.40 -9.33
N LEU A 6 -7.50 9.69 -9.41
CA LEU A 6 -6.93 10.76 -8.59
C LEU A 6 -8.07 11.34 -7.76
N ARG A 7 -8.08 11.10 -6.44
CA ARG A 7 -8.50 12.05 -5.39
C ARG A 7 -8.47 11.41 -4.00
N GLY A 8 -7.61 11.94 -3.14
CA GLY A 8 -7.49 11.60 -1.72
C GLY A 8 -6.13 12.03 -1.17
N LEU A 9 -5.81 13.32 -1.26
CA LEU A 9 -4.49 13.86 -0.94
C LEU A 9 -4.19 13.80 0.58
N THR A 10 -3.47 12.76 1.01
CA THR A 10 -2.55 12.86 2.15
C THR A 10 -1.12 13.01 1.62
N SER A 11 -0.76 14.26 1.37
CA SER A 11 0.60 14.81 1.30
C SER A 11 1.71 13.96 0.64
N TYR A 12 1.94 14.25 -0.64
CA TYR A 12 3.18 14.07 -1.39
C TYR A 12 3.67 12.63 -1.59
N TYR A 13 4.03 12.33 -2.84
CA TYR A 13 4.53 11.05 -3.35
C TYR A 13 3.40 10.07 -3.66
N GLU A 14 3.10 10.04 -4.96
CA GLU A 14 2.44 8.93 -5.62
C GLU A 14 2.79 7.61 -4.91
N ILE A 15 1.78 6.88 -4.42
CA ILE A 15 1.93 5.44 -4.21
C ILE A 15 2.00 4.85 -5.62
N VAL A 16 3.07 5.12 -6.35
CA VAL A 16 3.41 4.31 -7.50
C VAL A 16 3.94 3.03 -6.88
N PHE A 17 3.07 2.02 -6.76
CA PHE A 17 3.51 0.65 -6.70
C PHE A 17 4.15 0.29 -8.05
N THR A 18 5.25 0.94 -8.42
CA THR A 18 6.13 0.37 -9.43
C THR A 18 6.79 -0.79 -8.72
N ILE A 19 6.29 -2.00 -8.92
CA ILE A 19 7.07 -3.21 -8.63
C ILE A 19 8.22 -3.19 -9.64
N LYS A 20 9.27 -2.39 -9.35
CA LYS A 20 10.49 -2.32 -10.13
C LYS A 20 11.13 -3.71 -10.03
N GLY A 21 10.97 -4.54 -11.07
CA GLY A 21 11.61 -5.84 -11.17
C GLY A 21 10.69 -7.06 -11.33
N ARG A 22 9.36 -6.92 -11.42
CA ARG A 22 8.50 -8.07 -11.79
C ARG A 22 8.73 -8.44 -13.25
N ARG A 23 9.11 -9.70 -13.51
CA ARG A 23 9.13 -10.21 -14.89
C ARG A 23 7.70 -10.47 -15.34
N GLU A 24 7.41 -10.21 -16.61
CA GLU A 24 6.14 -10.61 -17.22
C GLU A 24 5.98 -12.14 -17.08
N GLY A 25 4.93 -12.58 -16.38
CA GLY A 25 4.69 -14.00 -16.06
C GLY A 25 4.92 -14.41 -14.59
N ASP A 26 5.43 -13.54 -13.73
CA ASP A 26 5.45 -13.79 -12.28
C ASP A 26 4.04 -13.64 -11.70
N ASN A 27 3.37 -14.76 -11.46
CA ASN A 27 2.07 -14.84 -10.77
C ASN A 27 2.16 -14.65 -9.25
N GLN A 28 3.32 -14.25 -8.72
CA GLN A 28 3.49 -14.06 -7.29
C GLN A 28 2.90 -12.72 -6.87
N SER A 29 1.88 -12.72 -6.02
CA SER A 29 1.45 -11.56 -5.25
C SER A 29 2.57 -11.08 -4.32
N VAL A 30 2.45 -9.88 -3.77
CA VAL A 30 3.43 -9.34 -2.81
C VAL A 30 2.70 -8.61 -1.67
N TYR A 31 3.20 -8.73 -0.46
CA TYR A 31 2.65 -8.02 0.69
C TYR A 31 2.90 -6.51 0.62
N VAL A 32 1.93 -5.77 1.15
CA VAL A 32 2.07 -4.36 1.49
C VAL A 32 1.92 -4.16 2.99
N GLY A 33 2.37 -3.01 3.48
CA GLY A 33 2.34 -2.69 4.90
C GLY A 33 0.95 -2.31 5.40
N ALA A 34 -0.05 -3.18 5.26
CA ALA A 34 -1.36 -3.03 5.86
C ALA A 34 -1.76 -4.30 6.62
N HIS A 35 -2.55 -4.13 7.68
CA HIS A 35 -2.96 -5.21 8.56
C HIS A 35 -4.39 -5.01 9.07
N ARG A 36 -5.06 -6.12 9.40
CA ARG A 36 -6.37 -6.10 10.06
C ARG A 36 -6.26 -5.55 11.48
N THR A 37 -7.26 -4.77 11.90
CA THR A 37 -7.34 -4.24 13.27
C THR A 37 -7.73 -5.35 14.25
N LEU A 38 -7.41 -5.18 15.54
CA LEU A 38 -7.71 -6.18 16.58
C LEU A 38 -9.20 -6.46 16.80
N ASP A 39 -10.06 -5.52 16.37
CA ASP A 39 -11.52 -5.65 16.42
C ASP A 39 -12.10 -6.14 15.08
N ASP A 40 -11.25 -6.55 14.14
CA ASP A 40 -11.56 -7.02 12.79
C ASP A 40 -12.37 -6.03 11.92
N SER A 41 -12.56 -4.80 12.37
CA SER A 41 -13.48 -3.84 11.75
C SER A 41 -12.94 -3.22 10.46
N ARG A 42 -11.63 -3.20 10.25
CA ARG A 42 -10.98 -2.61 9.07
C ARG A 42 -9.54 -3.08 8.88
N LEU A 43 -8.92 -2.64 7.79
CA LEU A 43 -7.48 -2.77 7.56
C LEU A 43 -6.83 -1.39 7.57
N ASP A 44 -5.77 -1.24 8.37
CA ASP A 44 -5.02 0.01 8.52
C ASP A 44 -3.60 -0.17 7.98
N TRP A 45 -3.03 0.91 7.44
CA TRP A 45 -1.61 0.95 7.06
C TRP A 45 -0.72 0.96 8.31
N ILE A 46 0.45 0.34 8.23
CA ILE A 46 1.44 0.33 9.32
C ILE A 46 1.97 1.73 9.67
N ASN A 47 1.85 2.70 8.76
CA ASN A 47 2.22 4.09 8.97
C ASN A 47 1.01 4.96 9.40
N GLY A 48 -0.17 4.35 9.56
CA GLY A 48 -1.41 4.99 9.99
C GLY A 48 -2.40 5.25 8.85
N GLY A 49 -3.67 5.39 9.21
CA GLY A 49 -4.78 5.56 8.28
C GLY A 49 -5.34 4.23 7.77
N THR A 50 -6.57 4.29 7.28
CA THR A 50 -7.32 3.12 6.80
C THR A 50 -7.08 2.91 5.30
N VAL A 51 -6.99 1.66 4.87
CA VAL A 51 -6.90 1.30 3.46
C VAL A 51 -8.19 1.70 2.74
N ASP A 52 -8.06 2.40 1.62
CA ASP A 52 -9.20 2.86 0.83
C ASP A 52 -9.87 1.70 0.09
N GLU A 53 -11.21 1.69 0.06
CA GLU A 53 -12.01 0.65 -0.59
C GLU A 53 -11.69 0.47 -2.09
N SER A 54 -11.22 1.52 -2.76
CA SER A 54 -10.91 1.49 -4.18
C SER A 54 -9.66 0.67 -4.55
N PHE A 55 -8.87 0.23 -3.57
CA PHE A 55 -7.73 -0.66 -3.81
C PHE A 55 -8.12 -2.14 -3.93
N TRP A 56 -9.27 -2.53 -3.37
CA TRP A 56 -9.67 -3.93 -3.29
C TRP A 56 -10.18 -4.49 -4.62
N GLN A 57 -9.95 -5.79 -4.84
CA GLN A 57 -10.70 -6.49 -5.87
C GLN A 57 -12.19 -6.62 -5.47
N PRO A 58 -13.10 -6.81 -6.43
CA PRO A 58 -14.50 -7.06 -6.11
C PRO A 58 -14.65 -8.27 -5.16
N GLY A 59 -15.26 -8.03 -3.99
CA GLY A 59 -15.47 -9.06 -2.98
C GLY A 59 -14.50 -9.01 -1.80
N GLU A 60 -13.43 -8.23 -1.88
CA GLU A 60 -12.47 -8.05 -0.79
C GLU A 60 -12.67 -6.75 -0.01
N PRO A 61 -12.18 -6.66 1.24
CA PRO A 61 -11.55 -7.75 2.01
C PRO A 61 -12.59 -8.73 2.58
N ASN A 62 -12.35 -10.04 2.46
CA ASN A 62 -13.35 -11.07 2.75
C ASN A 62 -13.08 -11.88 4.03
N ASN A 63 -11.88 -11.75 4.62
CA ASN A 63 -11.42 -12.50 5.78
C ASN A 63 -11.59 -14.03 5.64
N GLU A 64 -11.08 -14.64 4.57
CA GLU A 64 -11.34 -16.05 4.26
C GLU A 64 -10.92 -16.94 5.43
N SER A 65 -11.84 -17.80 5.88
CA SER A 65 -11.63 -18.69 7.04
C SER A 65 -11.30 -17.99 8.37
N GLY A 66 -11.43 -16.66 8.45
CA GLY A 66 -11.11 -15.87 9.63
C GLY A 66 -9.63 -15.70 9.91
N ASP A 67 -8.75 -15.94 8.93
CA ASP A 67 -7.29 -15.83 9.07
C ASP A 67 -6.65 -14.96 7.99
N GLU A 68 -7.31 -13.89 7.53
CA GLU A 68 -6.73 -12.98 6.54
C GLU A 68 -6.47 -11.60 7.13
N ASN A 69 -5.31 -11.51 7.76
CA ASN A 69 -4.92 -10.38 8.60
C ASN A 69 -3.85 -9.47 7.96
N CYS A 70 -3.31 -9.84 6.80
CA CYS A 70 -2.33 -9.08 6.03
C CYS A 70 -2.89 -8.72 4.65
N VAL A 71 -2.24 -7.80 3.93
CA VAL A 71 -2.70 -7.36 2.60
C VAL A 71 -1.66 -7.65 1.54
N GLU A 72 -2.08 -8.24 0.43
CA GLU A 72 -1.25 -8.43 -0.75
C GLU A 72 -1.78 -7.67 -1.96
N VAL A 73 -0.85 -7.30 -2.85
CA VAL A 73 -1.14 -6.83 -4.20
C VAL A 73 -1.00 -8.01 -5.15
N GLN A 74 -2.09 -8.37 -5.82
CA GLN A 74 -2.08 -9.45 -6.79
C GLN A 74 -1.29 -9.09 -8.05
N SER A 75 -0.99 -10.09 -8.88
CA SER A 75 -0.36 -9.85 -10.20
C SER A 75 -1.22 -8.97 -11.11
N THR A 76 -2.53 -9.00 -10.91
CA THR A 76 -3.54 -8.21 -11.63
C THR A 76 -3.62 -6.75 -11.19
N GLY A 77 -3.05 -6.39 -10.02
CA GLY A 77 -3.02 -5.01 -9.51
C GLY A 77 -3.90 -4.74 -8.28
N PRO A 78 -5.14 -5.24 -8.18
CA PRO A 78 -5.99 -5.08 -7.00
C PRO A 78 -5.45 -5.80 -5.75
N PHE A 79 -5.98 -5.39 -4.60
CA PHE A 79 -5.62 -5.96 -3.30
C PHE A 79 -6.48 -7.17 -2.93
N ASN A 80 -5.90 -8.03 -2.09
CA ASN A 80 -6.54 -9.14 -1.37
C ASN A 80 -6.07 -9.08 0.08
N ASP A 81 -6.95 -9.28 1.06
CA ASP A 81 -6.47 -9.67 2.39
C ASP A 81 -6.03 -11.13 2.35
N LYS A 82 -5.05 -11.50 3.15
CA LYS A 82 -4.47 -12.84 3.12
C LYS A 82 -3.89 -13.25 4.46
N SER A 83 -3.82 -14.55 4.68
CA SER A 83 -3.08 -15.09 5.82
C SER A 83 -1.63 -14.65 5.79
N CYS A 84 -1.24 -13.94 6.86
CA CYS A 84 0.11 -13.43 7.09
C CYS A 84 1.18 -14.53 7.09
N PHE A 85 0.78 -15.80 7.27
CA PHE A 85 1.67 -16.95 7.29
C PHE A 85 2.02 -17.48 5.90
N THR A 86 1.39 -16.96 4.84
CA THR A 86 1.76 -17.32 3.46
C THR A 86 3.12 -16.71 3.12
N LEU A 87 4.05 -17.53 2.60
CA LEU A 87 5.34 -17.03 2.15
C LEU A 87 5.18 -16.22 0.87
N SER A 88 5.55 -14.94 0.93
CA SER A 88 5.53 -14.03 -0.22
C SER A 88 6.57 -12.91 -0.08
N GLY A 89 6.86 -12.24 -1.19
CA GLY A 89 7.65 -11.01 -1.19
C GLY A 89 6.89 -9.85 -0.55
N TYR A 90 7.54 -8.70 -0.37
CA TYR A 90 6.93 -7.50 0.18
C TYR A 90 7.46 -6.23 -0.50
N ILE A 91 6.65 -5.17 -0.48
CA ILE A 91 7.04 -3.83 -0.96
C ILE A 91 7.38 -2.94 0.24
N CYS A 92 8.54 -2.29 0.18
CA CYS A 92 8.94 -1.29 1.18
C CYS A 92 8.66 0.12 0.70
N GLN A 93 8.08 0.94 1.58
CA GLN A 93 8.10 2.38 1.42
C GLN A 93 9.39 2.94 2.04
N ILE A 94 10.13 3.74 1.28
CA ILE A 94 11.28 4.49 1.80
C ILE A 94 10.86 5.95 1.88
N LEU A 95 10.95 6.54 3.07
CA LEU A 95 10.83 7.98 3.22
C LEU A 95 12.07 8.63 2.63
N THR A 96 11.96 9.19 1.43
CA THR A 96 12.97 10.11 0.94
C THR A 96 12.88 11.35 1.82
N LYS A 97 13.97 11.70 2.51
CA LYS A 97 14.05 13.04 3.08
C LYS A 97 13.73 14.00 1.94
N LEU A 98 12.75 14.88 2.13
CA LEU A 98 12.65 16.08 1.29
C LEU A 98 14.08 16.62 1.15
N PRO A 99 14.54 17.06 -0.05
CA PRO A 99 15.67 17.96 -0.06
C PRO A 99 15.34 19.04 0.98
N GLN A 100 16.25 19.32 1.91
CA GLN A 100 16.12 20.48 2.80
C GLN A 100 15.96 21.72 1.92
N ALA A 101 14.72 22.06 1.61
CA ALA A 101 14.36 23.17 0.76
C ALA A 101 13.22 23.88 1.50
N GLN A 102 13.60 24.59 2.56
CA GLN A 102 13.18 25.95 2.88
C GLN A 102 13.35 26.26 4.38
N GLU A 103 14.58 26.25 4.89
CA GLU A 103 14.92 27.23 5.93
C GLU A 103 15.18 28.55 5.19
N ARG A 104 14.19 29.45 5.19
CA ARG A 104 14.41 30.82 4.74
C ARG A 104 15.40 31.45 5.72
N VAL A 105 16.65 31.60 5.30
CA VAL A 105 17.59 32.51 5.93
C VAL A 105 17.04 33.92 5.73
N ILE A 106 16.41 34.50 6.75
CA ILE A 106 16.17 35.94 6.80
C ILE A 106 17.45 36.57 7.33
N VAL A 107 18.37 36.96 6.44
CA VAL A 107 19.36 37.98 6.79
C VAL A 107 18.60 39.31 6.74
N LEU A 108 18.25 39.87 7.90
CA LEU A 108 17.86 41.28 7.97
C LEU A 108 19.13 42.11 7.79
N ALA A 109 19.13 42.95 6.76
CA ALA A 109 20.11 44.02 6.58
C ALA A 109 19.88 45.15 7.58
#